data_AF-K2Q3T3-F1
#
_entry.id   AF-K2Q3T3-F1
#
_cell.length_a   1.000
_cell.length_b   1.000
_cell.length_c   1.000
_cell.angle_alpha   90.00
_cell.angle_beta   90.00
_cell.angle_gamma   90.00
#
_symmetry.space_group_name_H-M   'P 1'
#
loop_
_entity.id
_entity.type
_entity.pdbx_description
1 polymer ?
#
loop_
_entity_poly.entity_id
_entity_poly.type
_entity_poly.pdbx_seq_one_letter_code
_entity_poly.pdbx_strand_id
1 'polypeptide(L)'
;MARPTPTIRVQRDDFDAAAESRGLTADRKDIGAIVSFVGLCRDEAGTLSALELEHYPGMAETEMTRIAELAIDRFSLLGLTAIHRFGRIEAGEQIVLVIAAAPHRQAAFDGANFVMDFLKTSAPFWKKEHSQDGSSGDWVAAKDADDTARDRWSR
;
A
#
# COMPACT_ATOMS: atom_id res chain seq x y z
N MET A 1 -17.49 20.11 2.31
CA MET A 1 -17.62 18.81 1.62
C MET A 1 -17.56 17.71 2.65
N ALA A 2 -18.24 16.58 2.43
CA ALA A 2 -18.13 15.42 3.30
C ALA A 2 -16.71 14.82 3.18
N ARG A 3 -16.14 14.37 4.30
CA ARG A 3 -14.86 13.65 4.33
C ARG A 3 -14.99 12.37 3.49
N PRO A 4 -14.08 12.10 2.53
CA PRO A 4 -14.16 10.88 1.74
C PRO A 4 -13.86 9.65 2.60
N THR A 5 -14.55 8.55 2.34
CA THR A 5 -14.26 7.24 2.94
C THR A 5 -13.19 6.54 2.11
N PRO A 6 -12.07 6.08 2.71
CA PRO A 6 -11.05 5.36 1.96
C PRO A 6 -11.55 3.97 1.53
N THR A 7 -11.09 3.51 0.37
CA THR A 7 -11.30 2.13 -0.09
C THR A 7 -10.11 1.27 0.34
N ILE A 8 -10.35 0.32 1.24
CA ILE A 8 -9.31 -0.56 1.80
C ILE A 8 -9.62 -2.02 1.46
N ARG A 9 -8.63 -2.76 0.96
CA ARG A 9 -8.74 -4.20 0.73
C ARG A 9 -7.44 -4.93 1.08
N VAL A 10 -7.59 -6.06 1.77
CA VAL A 10 -6.56 -7.08 1.91
C VAL A 10 -7.08 -8.34 1.21
N GLN A 11 -6.41 -8.74 0.13
CA GLN A 11 -6.93 -9.77 -0.80
C GLN A 11 -5.81 -10.69 -1.30
N ARG A 12 -6.15 -11.86 -1.87
CA ARG A 12 -5.14 -12.72 -2.51
C ARG A 12 -4.89 -12.31 -3.96
N ASP A 13 -6.00 -12.11 -4.67
CA ASP A 13 -6.02 -11.88 -6.10
C ASP A 13 -5.34 -10.57 -6.47
N ASP A 14 -4.83 -10.51 -7.70
CA ASP A 14 -4.20 -9.32 -8.22
C ASP A 14 -5.18 -8.15 -8.39
N PHE A 15 -4.65 -6.94 -8.52
CA PHE A 15 -5.44 -5.72 -8.74
C PHE A 15 -5.09 -5.05 -10.08
N ASP A 16 -6.05 -4.34 -10.67
CA ASP A 16 -5.84 -3.46 -11.82
C ASP A 16 -5.75 -2.01 -11.33
N ALA A 17 -4.54 -1.48 -11.18
CA ALA A 17 -4.30 -0.12 -10.72
C ALA A 17 -5.01 0.95 -11.57
N ALA A 18 -5.19 0.70 -12.87
CA ALA A 18 -5.89 1.62 -13.75
C ALA A 18 -7.41 1.55 -13.54
N ALA A 19 -7.97 0.36 -13.29
CA ALA A 19 -9.37 0.20 -12.92
C ALA A 19 -9.69 0.88 -11.59
N GLU A 20 -8.83 0.72 -10.58
CA GLU A 20 -8.98 1.40 -9.29
C GLU A 20 -8.90 2.93 -9.43
N SER A 21 -7.95 3.43 -10.24
CA SER A 21 -7.82 4.85 -10.54
C SER A 21 -9.07 5.42 -11.23
N ARG A 22 -9.65 4.66 -12.17
CA ARG A 22 -10.92 5.03 -12.84
C ARG A 22 -12.07 5.03 -11.84
N GLY A 23 -12.18 4.01 -10.99
CA GLY A 23 -13.22 3.92 -9.96
C GLY A 23 -13.18 5.11 -8.99
N LEU A 24 -11.98 5.53 -8.58
CA LEU A 24 -11.79 6.66 -7.66
C LEU A 24 -12.16 8.02 -8.28
N THR A 25 -12.03 8.15 -9.60
CA THR A 25 -12.20 9.42 -10.34
C THR A 25 -13.51 9.50 -11.14
N ALA A 26 -14.27 8.41 -11.22
CA ALA A 26 -15.52 8.35 -11.97
C ALA A 26 -16.48 9.47 -11.55
N ASP A 27 -16.95 10.24 -12.55
CA ASP A 27 -17.87 11.37 -12.39
C ASP A 27 -17.39 12.51 -11.47
N ARG A 28 -16.10 12.53 -11.09
CA ARG A 28 -15.50 13.57 -10.24
C ARG A 28 -14.76 14.60 -11.08
N LYS A 29 -15.16 15.87 -10.96
CA LYS A 29 -14.55 17.02 -11.66
C LYS A 29 -13.71 17.92 -10.75
N ASP A 30 -13.72 17.62 -9.46
CA ASP A 30 -12.99 18.34 -8.42
C ASP A 30 -11.57 17.77 -8.18
N ILE A 31 -11.27 16.59 -8.71
CA ILE A 31 -9.94 15.96 -8.65
C ILE A 31 -9.08 16.51 -9.79
N GLY A 32 -7.99 17.20 -9.42
CA GLY A 32 -7.01 17.74 -10.37
C GLY A 32 -5.71 16.93 -10.45
N ALA A 33 -5.50 15.97 -9.54
CA ALA A 33 -4.37 15.06 -9.56
C ALA A 33 -4.70 13.73 -8.87
N ILE A 34 -4.15 12.65 -9.42
CA ILE A 34 -3.99 11.37 -8.73
C ILE A 34 -2.52 10.97 -8.73
N VAL A 35 -2.09 10.32 -7.66
CA VAL A 35 -0.78 9.65 -7.58
C VAL A 35 -1.03 8.22 -7.20
N SER A 36 -0.48 7.28 -7.99
CA SER A 36 -0.51 5.86 -7.71
C SER A 36 0.90 5.35 -7.42
N PHE A 37 1.01 4.56 -6.36
CA PHE A 37 2.19 3.77 -6.02
C PHE A 37 1.82 2.29 -6.13
N VAL A 38 2.64 1.53 -6.86
CA VAL A 38 2.53 0.07 -6.93
C VAL A 38 3.85 -0.53 -6.44
N GLY A 39 3.79 -1.29 -5.36
CA GLY A 39 4.91 -2.08 -4.87
C GLY A 39 4.91 -3.45 -5.53
N LEU A 40 6.05 -3.87 -6.07
CA LEU A 40 6.24 -5.17 -6.72
C LEU A 40 7.11 -6.09 -5.86
N CYS A 41 6.93 -7.39 -6.02
CA CYS A 41 7.87 -8.39 -5.51
C CYS A 41 9.16 -8.31 -6.31
N ARG A 42 10.17 -7.62 -5.76
CA ARG A 42 11.45 -7.45 -6.45
C ARG A 42 12.26 -8.74 -6.36
N ASP A 43 12.80 -9.18 -7.49
CA ASP A 43 13.80 -10.23 -7.53
C ASP A 43 15.11 -9.80 -6.83
N GLU A 44 15.82 -10.75 -6.25
CA GLU A 44 17.14 -10.59 -5.66
C GLU A 44 18.22 -11.19 -6.58
N ALA A 45 18.34 -10.60 -7.78
CA ALA A 45 19.32 -10.99 -8.80
C ALA A 45 19.27 -12.48 -9.19
N GLY A 46 18.06 -13.01 -9.35
CA GLY A 46 17.79 -14.39 -9.75
C GLY A 46 17.84 -15.38 -8.59
N THR A 47 17.80 -14.92 -7.34
CA THR A 47 17.82 -15.81 -6.17
C THR A 47 16.45 -15.98 -5.53
N LEU A 48 15.53 -15.02 -5.71
CA LEU A 48 14.19 -15.05 -5.15
C LEU A 48 13.18 -15.55 -6.21
N SER A 49 12.37 -16.54 -5.85
CA SER A 49 11.25 -17.00 -6.68
C SER A 49 9.95 -16.31 -6.29
N ALA A 50 9.66 -16.24 -4.99
CA ALA A 50 8.43 -15.64 -4.48
C ALA A 50 8.58 -15.09 -3.07
N LEU A 51 7.68 -14.17 -2.72
CA LEU A 51 7.35 -13.85 -1.34
C LEU A 51 6.05 -14.54 -0.95
N GLU A 52 6.00 -15.11 0.23
CA GLU A 52 4.74 -15.50 0.86
C GLU A 52 4.43 -14.51 1.97
N LEU A 53 3.27 -13.87 1.85
CA LEU A 53 2.83 -12.81 2.74
C LEU A 53 1.64 -13.26 3.57
N GLU A 54 1.75 -13.16 4.88
CA GLU A 54 0.65 -13.36 5.82
C GLU A 54 0.32 -12.07 6.56
N HIS A 55 -0.90 -12.00 7.07
CA HIS A 55 -1.40 -10.87 7.83
C HIS A 55 -2.28 -11.35 8.97
N TYR A 56 -2.48 -10.49 9.97
CA TYR A 56 -3.46 -10.75 11.02
C TYR A 56 -4.84 -10.29 10.52
N PRO A 57 -5.79 -11.20 10.26
CA PRO A 57 -7.07 -10.84 9.66
C PRO A 57 -7.84 -9.82 10.51
N GLY A 58 -8.38 -8.79 9.88
CA GLY A 58 -9.12 -7.70 10.52
C GLY A 58 -8.23 -6.62 11.12
N MET A 59 -7.05 -6.96 11.65
CA MET A 59 -6.12 -5.97 12.20
C MET A 59 -5.39 -5.21 11.09
N ALA A 60 -5.01 -5.90 10.01
CA ALA A 60 -4.38 -5.26 8.86
C ALA A 60 -5.31 -4.22 8.22
N GLU A 61 -6.57 -4.58 7.95
CA GLU A 61 -7.58 -3.68 7.39
C GLU A 61 -7.88 -2.50 8.31
N THR A 62 -7.98 -2.76 9.63
CA THR A 62 -8.20 -1.70 10.63
C THR A 62 -7.06 -0.68 10.61
N GLU A 63 -5.81 -1.16 10.61
CA GLU A 63 -4.64 -0.28 10.63
C GLU A 63 -4.46 0.47 9.30
N MET A 64 -4.65 -0.21 8.17
CA MET A 64 -4.67 0.42 6.84
C MET A 64 -5.73 1.52 6.75
N THR A 65 -6.93 1.26 7.29
CA THR A 65 -8.03 2.24 7.35
C THR A 65 -7.62 3.45 8.18
N ARG A 66 -7.09 3.22 9.39
CA ARG A 66 -6.62 4.29 10.28
C ARG A 66 -5.58 5.18 9.61
N ILE A 67 -4.60 4.59 8.94
CA ILE A 67 -3.53 5.32 8.23
C ILE A 67 -4.11 6.14 7.06
N ALA A 68 -4.99 5.55 6.26
CA ALA A 68 -5.64 6.23 5.15
C ALA A 68 -6.49 7.42 5.60
N GLU A 69 -7.24 7.23 6.67
CA GLU A 69 -8.03 8.27 7.33
C GLU A 69 -7.17 9.45 7.80
N LEU A 70 -6.03 9.17 8.44
CA LEU A 70 -5.06 10.20 8.82
C LEU A 70 -4.49 10.95 7.61
N ALA A 71 -4.18 10.24 6.52
CA ALA A 71 -3.68 10.86 5.29
C ALA A 71 -4.73 11.78 4.65
N ILE A 72 -5.99 11.33 4.60
CA ILE A 72 -7.11 12.13 4.09
C ILE A 72 -7.23 13.44 4.87
N ASP A 73 -7.23 13.37 6.20
CA ASP A 73 -7.39 14.54 7.05
C ASP A 73 -6.17 15.47 6.96
N ARG A 74 -4.96 14.91 6.98
CA ARG A 74 -3.71 15.68 6.98
C ARG A 74 -3.47 16.44 5.69
N PHE A 75 -3.76 15.84 4.54
CA PHE A 75 -3.46 16.42 3.23
C PHE A 75 -4.70 16.93 2.50
N SER A 76 -5.87 16.90 3.14
CA SER A 76 -7.16 17.28 2.54
C SER A 76 -7.43 16.53 1.22
N LEU A 77 -7.19 15.22 1.22
CA LEU A 77 -7.38 14.38 0.04
C LEU A 77 -8.87 14.27 -0.31
N LEU A 78 -9.14 14.13 -1.61
CA LEU A 78 -10.49 13.96 -2.16
C LEU A 78 -10.91 12.49 -2.32
N GLY A 79 -9.96 11.58 -2.16
CA GLY A 79 -10.16 10.14 -2.25
C GLY A 79 -8.85 9.38 -2.01
N LEU A 80 -8.98 8.16 -1.50
CA LEU A 80 -7.84 7.28 -1.23
C LEU A 80 -8.24 5.82 -1.43
N THR A 81 -7.41 5.07 -2.13
CA THR A 81 -7.53 3.60 -2.26
C THR A 81 -6.23 2.96 -1.81
N ALA A 82 -6.30 1.95 -0.94
CA ALA A 82 -5.15 1.13 -0.56
C ALA A 82 -5.51 -0.35 -0.62
N ILE A 83 -4.75 -1.13 -1.38
CA ILE A 83 -4.94 -2.57 -1.54
C ILE A 83 -3.63 -3.26 -1.24
N HIS A 84 -3.65 -4.30 -0.39
CA HIS A 84 -2.48 -5.11 -0.12
C HIS A 84 -2.78 -6.58 -0.39
N ARG A 85 -1.89 -7.26 -1.12
CA ARG A 85 -2.01 -8.68 -1.41
C ARG A 85 -1.45 -9.55 -0.28
N PHE A 86 -1.98 -10.76 -0.13
CA PHE A 86 -1.43 -11.79 0.75
C PHE A 86 -1.43 -13.15 0.05
N GLY A 87 -0.70 -14.11 0.63
CA GLY A 87 -0.39 -15.38 0.02
C GLY A 87 0.93 -15.34 -0.74
N ARG A 88 1.14 -16.32 -1.62
CA ARG A 88 2.33 -16.42 -2.46
C ARG A 88 2.24 -15.44 -3.63
N ILE A 89 3.28 -14.63 -3.80
CA ILE A 89 3.42 -13.58 -4.80
C ILE A 89 4.77 -13.80 -5.47
N GLU A 90 4.75 -14.10 -6.77
CA GLU A 90 5.97 -14.42 -7.52
C GLU A 90 6.79 -13.16 -7.81
N ALA A 91 8.09 -13.32 -8.05
CA ALA A 91 8.95 -12.22 -8.44
C ALA A 91 8.41 -11.51 -9.70
N GLY A 92 8.32 -10.18 -9.63
CA GLY A 92 7.73 -9.32 -10.65
C GLY A 92 6.24 -9.01 -10.46
N GLU A 93 5.52 -9.75 -9.61
CA GLU A 93 4.10 -9.52 -9.36
C GLU A 93 3.84 -8.34 -8.42
N GLN A 94 2.63 -7.79 -8.49
CA GLN A 94 2.21 -6.67 -7.64
C GLN A 94 1.92 -7.15 -6.21
N ILE A 95 2.27 -6.32 -5.21
CA ILE A 95 2.03 -6.59 -3.79
C ILE A 95 1.03 -5.59 -3.23
N VAL A 96 1.26 -4.29 -3.46
CA VAL A 96 0.52 -3.23 -2.79
C VAL A 96 0.23 -2.10 -3.77
N LEU A 97 -0.97 -1.54 -3.67
CA LEU A 97 -1.42 -0.35 -4.39
C LEU A 97 -1.81 0.72 -3.37
N VAL A 98 -1.35 1.95 -3.59
CA VAL A 98 -1.89 3.15 -2.94
C VAL A 98 -2.21 4.18 -4.01
N ILE A 99 -3.43 4.71 -4.00
CA ILE A 99 -3.86 5.82 -4.85
C ILE A 99 -4.36 6.95 -3.96
N ALA A 100 -3.79 8.14 -4.12
CA ALA A 100 -4.26 9.36 -3.46
C ALA A 100 -4.75 10.37 -4.51
N ALA A 101 -5.94 10.90 -4.31
CA ALA A 101 -6.55 11.91 -5.17
C ALA A 101 -6.65 13.26 -4.45
N ALA A 102 -6.33 14.35 -5.15
CA ALA A 102 -6.35 15.69 -4.60
C ALA A 102 -6.66 16.75 -5.67
N PRO A 103 -6.97 18.01 -5.29
CA PRO A 103 -7.09 19.10 -6.26
C PRO A 103 -5.77 19.40 -6.97
N HIS A 104 -4.64 19.18 -6.29
CA HIS A 104 -3.30 19.49 -6.80
C HIS A 104 -2.29 18.38 -6.45
N ARG A 105 -1.29 18.23 -7.31
CA ARG A 105 -0.32 17.13 -7.26
C ARG A 105 0.40 16.96 -5.92
N GLN A 106 0.73 18.06 -5.22
CA GLN A 106 1.56 17.99 -4.02
C GLN A 106 0.88 17.16 -2.92
N ALA A 107 -0.39 17.46 -2.63
CA ALA A 107 -1.17 16.71 -1.66
C ALA A 107 -1.34 15.23 -2.06
N ALA A 108 -1.52 14.94 -3.35
CA ALA A 108 -1.59 13.56 -3.84
C ALA A 108 -0.26 12.80 -3.64
N PHE A 109 0.88 13.43 -3.95
CA PHE A 109 2.19 12.85 -3.70
C PHE A 109 2.43 12.60 -2.21
N ASP A 110 2.21 13.62 -1.38
CA ASP A 110 2.45 13.52 0.06
C ASP A 110 1.53 12.49 0.71
N GLY A 111 0.25 12.45 0.30
CA GLY A 111 -0.72 11.46 0.77
C GLY A 111 -0.32 10.02 0.45
N ALA A 112 0.04 9.73 -0.80
CA ALA A 112 0.47 8.38 -1.18
C ALA A 112 1.76 7.96 -0.45
N ASN A 113 2.71 8.89 -0.32
CA ASN A 113 4.00 8.67 0.35
C ASN A 113 3.82 8.44 1.85
N PHE A 114 2.98 9.24 2.51
CA PHE A 114 2.62 9.09 3.91
C PHE A 114 2.02 7.71 4.19
N VAL A 115 1.05 7.27 3.39
CA VAL A 115 0.44 5.94 3.56
C VAL A 115 1.51 4.85 3.46
N MET A 116 2.37 4.90 2.46
CA MET A 116 3.41 3.89 2.27
C MET A 116 4.40 3.79 3.44
N ASP A 117 4.87 4.92 3.98
CA ASP A 117 5.77 4.92 5.14
C ASP A 117 5.11 4.31 6.38
N PHE A 118 3.84 4.62 6.61
CA PHE A 118 3.11 4.09 7.76
C PHE A 118 2.74 2.62 7.59
N LEU A 119 2.39 2.18 6.37
CA LEU A 119 2.09 0.76 6.10
C LEU A 119 3.30 -0.14 6.38
N LYS A 120 4.48 0.26 5.93
CA LYS A 120 5.73 -0.50 6.16
C LYS A 120 6.12 -0.64 7.63
N THR A 121 5.75 0.35 8.45
CA THR A 121 6.16 0.39 9.86
C THR A 121 5.09 -0.16 10.81
N SER A 122 3.82 -0.04 10.46
CA SER A 122 2.70 -0.24 11.40
C SER A 122 1.81 -1.43 11.06
N ALA A 123 1.74 -1.86 9.80
CA ALA A 123 0.82 -2.92 9.41
C ALA A 123 1.36 -4.33 9.78
N PRO A 124 0.54 -5.21 10.38
CA PRO A 124 0.97 -6.52 10.86
C PRO A 124 1.04 -7.53 9.71
N PHE A 125 2.06 -7.37 8.86
CA PHE A 125 2.41 -8.33 7.81
C PHE A 125 3.68 -9.10 8.17
N TRP A 126 3.68 -10.38 7.83
CA TRP A 126 4.85 -11.25 7.89
C TRP A 126 5.19 -11.70 6.47
N LYS A 127 6.48 -11.77 6.19
CA LYS A 127 6.99 -12.27 4.93
C LYS A 127 7.83 -13.52 5.14
N LYS A 128 7.76 -14.41 4.17
CA LYS A 128 8.66 -15.54 4.02
C LYS A 128 9.20 -15.52 2.60
N GLU A 129 10.52 -15.60 2.47
CA GLU A 129 11.20 -15.61 1.17
C GLU A 129 11.34 -17.04 0.67
N HIS A 130 11.01 -17.26 -0.60
CA HIS A 130 11.20 -18.51 -1.31
C HIS A 130 12.27 -18.32 -2.37
N SER A 131 13.30 -19.17 -2.34
CA SER A 131 14.43 -19.10 -3.25
C SER A 131 14.19 -19.87 -4.55
N GLN A 132 14.95 -19.56 -5.59
CA GLN A 132 14.89 -20.24 -6.89
C GLN A 132 15.37 -21.70 -6.83
N ASP A 133 16.18 -22.06 -5.83
CA ASP A 133 16.65 -23.44 -5.59
C ASP A 133 15.62 -24.31 -4.83
N GLY A 134 14.46 -23.74 -4.50
CA GLY A 134 13.38 -24.42 -3.77
C GLY A 134 13.52 -24.35 -2.25
N SER A 135 14.56 -23.73 -1.71
CA SER A 135 14.65 -23.45 -0.28
C SER A 135 13.72 -22.29 0.13
N SER A 136 13.38 -22.22 1.41
CA SER A 136 12.53 -21.14 1.95
C SER A 136 13.10 -20.67 3.29
N GLY A 137 13.12 -19.34 3.49
CA GLY A 137 13.55 -18.73 4.75
C GLY A 137 12.52 -18.90 5.88
N ASP A 138 12.81 -18.29 7.03
CA ASP A 138 11.86 -18.22 8.15
C ASP A 138 10.86 -17.08 7.96
N TRP A 139 9.74 -17.15 8.69
CA TRP A 139 8.79 -16.05 8.78
C TRP A 139 9.40 -14.89 9.55
N VAL A 140 9.57 -13.75 8.88
CA VAL A 140 10.05 -12.51 9.49
C VAL A 140 8.97 -11.43 9.43
N ALA A 141 8.91 -10.58 10.45
CA ALA A 141 8.05 -9.41 10.39
C ALA A 141 8.50 -8.52 9.22
N ALA A 142 7.56 -7.95 8.46
CA ALA A 142 7.90 -7.00 7.39
C ALA A 142 8.45 -5.65 7.92
N LYS A 143 8.68 -5.54 9.23
CA LYS A 143 9.15 -4.36 9.96
C LYS A 143 10.66 -4.20 9.85
N ASP A 144 11.19 -4.02 8.64
CA ASP A 144 12.59 -3.65 8.49
C ASP A 144 12.76 -2.19 8.02
N ALA A 145 13.37 -1.41 8.89
CA ALA A 145 14.18 -0.20 8.63
C ALA A 145 13.51 1.13 8.19
N ASP A 146 12.22 1.38 8.41
CA ASP A 146 11.59 2.67 8.00
C ASP A 146 11.04 3.55 9.16
N ASP A 147 11.48 3.36 10.41
CA ASP A 147 11.11 4.27 11.52
C ASP A 147 11.48 5.74 11.20
N THR A 148 12.65 5.96 10.59
CA THR A 148 13.11 7.28 10.14
C THR A 148 12.19 7.90 9.08
N ALA A 149 11.61 7.08 8.20
CA ALA A 149 10.70 7.54 7.15
C ALA A 149 9.35 7.96 7.74
N ARG A 150 8.82 7.22 8.71
CA ARG A 150 7.63 7.65 9.48
C ARG A 150 7.90 8.95 10.22
N ASP A 151 9.06 9.08 10.86
CA ASP A 151 9.38 10.20 11.74
C ASP A 151 9.45 11.55 11.01
N ARG A 152 9.64 11.55 9.68
CA ARG A 152 9.54 12.79 8.88
C ARG A 152 8.16 13.43 8.92
N TRP A 153 7.13 12.66 9.24
CA TRP A 153 5.75 13.11 9.38
C TRP A 153 5.39 13.49 10.82
N SER A 154 6.28 13.30 11.79
CA SER A 154 6.05 13.67 13.20
C SER A 154 6.20 15.18 13.47
N ARG A 155 6.31 15.99 12.42
CA ARG A 155 6.40 17.46 12.46
C ARG A 155 5.14 18.10 11.91
#